data_AF-A0A944TSC2-F1
#
_entry.id   AF-A0A944TSC2-F1
#
_cell.length_a   1.000
_cell.length_b   1.000
_cell.length_c   1.000
_cell.angle_alpha   90.00
_cell.angle_beta   90.00
_cell.angle_gamma   90.00
#
_symmetry.space_group_name_H-M   'P 1'
#
loop_
_entity.id
_entity.type
_entity.pdbx_description
1 polymer ?
#
loop_
_entity_poly.entity_id
_entity_poly.type
_entity_poly.pdbx_seq_one_letter_code
_entity_poly.pdbx_strand_id
1 'polypeptide(L)'
;MNKLVFLIFLLLISCGQTFNSNSGDAKFAITTCADPSNTTLFNATLVLADRCINCHTGYHDKWANYCTNNDWVNAGEVLPGNSAGSLLIKILKQNAGGTMPKNQPKIPDTEYQTLIQWIDGI
;
A
#
# COMPACT_ATOMS: atom_id res chain seq x y z
N MET A 1 -56.44 -5.01 17.27
CA MET A 1 -55.58 -4.02 16.58
C MET A 1 -54.28 -3.96 17.37
N ASN A 2 -53.27 -4.78 17.12
CA ASN A 2 -52.47 -4.96 15.91
C ASN A 2 -51.77 -3.67 15.45
N LYS A 3 -50.44 -3.78 15.35
CA LYS A 3 -49.45 -2.89 14.73
C LYS A 3 -48.87 -1.80 15.64
N LEU A 4 -47.73 -2.08 16.27
CA LEU A 4 -46.46 -1.43 15.87
C LEU A 4 -45.26 -2.18 16.49
N VAL A 5 -45.06 -3.40 15.98
CA VAL A 5 -43.73 -4.00 15.87
C VAL A 5 -42.88 -3.09 14.96
N PHE A 6 -41.56 -3.13 15.13
CA PHE A 6 -40.52 -2.52 14.29
C PHE A 6 -40.12 -1.07 14.58
N LEU A 7 -39.32 -0.85 15.62
CA LEU A 7 -38.37 0.28 15.62
C LEU A 7 -37.13 0.05 16.50
N ILE A 8 -36.62 -1.18 16.50
CA ILE A 8 -35.30 -1.51 17.05
C ILE A 8 -34.57 -2.27 15.94
N PHE A 9 -33.99 -1.59 14.94
CA PHE A 9 -33.01 -2.20 14.01
C PHE A 9 -32.36 -1.19 13.04
N LEU A 10 -32.03 0.03 13.49
CA LEU A 10 -31.47 1.07 12.58
C LEU A 10 -30.17 1.73 13.06
N LEU A 11 -29.42 1.12 13.99
CA LEU A 11 -28.18 1.73 14.52
C LEU A 11 -26.87 0.96 14.27
N LEU A 12 -26.84 -0.04 13.39
CA LEU A 12 -25.61 -0.83 13.15
C LEU A 12 -25.22 -0.97 11.68
N ILE A 13 -25.33 0.11 10.90
CA ILE A 13 -24.62 0.20 9.62
C ILE A 13 -24.00 1.59 9.50
N SER A 14 -23.08 1.91 10.40
CA SER A 14 -22.01 2.84 10.05
C SER A 14 -20.95 2.01 9.31
N CYS A 15 -21.16 1.80 8.02
CA CYS A 15 -20.04 1.51 7.15
C CYS A 15 -19.14 2.74 7.17
N GLY A 16 -18.04 2.66 7.92
CA GLY A 16 -16.96 3.64 7.90
C GLY A 16 -16.29 3.68 6.54
N GLN A 17 -16.95 4.25 5.54
CA GLN A 17 -16.33 4.57 4.27
C GLN A 17 -15.82 6.00 4.36
N THR A 18 -14.61 6.16 4.91
CA THR A 18 -13.83 7.37 4.64
C THR A 18 -13.31 7.26 3.22
N PHE A 19 -14.12 7.69 2.25
CA PHE A 19 -13.60 8.03 0.93
C PHE A 19 -12.80 9.32 1.09
N ASN A 20 -11.47 9.24 1.12
CA ASN A 20 -10.63 10.43 0.95
C ASN A 20 -10.77 10.89 -0.50
N SER A 21 -11.64 11.87 -0.70
CA SER A 21 -11.84 12.55 -1.97
C SER A 21 -10.68 13.51 -2.21
N ASN A 22 -9.58 13.01 -2.77
CA ASN A 22 -8.57 13.87 -3.39
C ASN A 22 -8.33 13.34 -4.79
N SER A 23 -8.71 14.17 -5.77
CA SER A 23 -8.76 14.01 -7.23
C SER A 23 -7.44 13.61 -7.92
N GLY A 24 -6.72 12.65 -7.35
CA GLY A 24 -5.56 11.96 -7.90
C GLY A 24 -5.94 10.63 -8.58
N ASP A 25 -7.22 10.32 -8.63
CA ASP A 25 -7.87 9.04 -9.02
C ASP A 25 -7.49 8.55 -10.43
N ALA A 26 -6.75 9.35 -11.20
CA ALA A 26 -6.26 9.06 -12.54
C ALA A 26 -4.78 8.62 -12.60
N LYS A 27 -4.06 8.50 -11.48
CA LYS A 27 -2.69 7.95 -11.49
C LYS A 27 -2.67 6.48 -11.08
N PHE A 28 -2.79 5.66 -12.12
CA PHE A 28 -2.28 4.29 -12.28
C PHE A 28 -3.17 3.12 -11.84
N ALA A 29 -3.25 2.18 -12.77
CA ALA A 29 -3.81 0.83 -12.70
C ALA A 29 -3.05 -0.11 -11.73
N ILE A 30 -2.66 0.37 -10.54
CA ILE A 30 -2.34 -0.45 -9.37
C ILE A 30 -3.61 -0.81 -8.58
N THR A 31 -4.72 -0.13 -8.89
CA THR A 31 -6.06 -0.39 -8.35
C THR A 31 -6.66 -1.76 -8.71
N THR A 32 -6.08 -2.51 -9.66
CA THR A 32 -6.53 -3.89 -9.95
C THR A 32 -6.11 -4.90 -8.88
N CYS A 33 -5.10 -4.55 -8.08
CA CYS A 33 -4.53 -5.37 -7.01
C CYS A 33 -4.85 -4.86 -5.60
N ALA A 34 -5.53 -3.71 -5.51
CA ALA A 34 -5.93 -3.12 -4.24
C ALA A 34 -6.99 -3.98 -3.57
N ASP A 35 -6.58 -4.95 -2.75
CA ASP A 35 -7.48 -5.68 -1.87
C ASP A 35 -7.85 -4.79 -0.67
N PRO A 36 -9.08 -4.23 -0.61
CA PRO A 36 -9.48 -3.36 0.49
C PRO A 36 -9.58 -4.11 1.83
N SER A 37 -9.57 -5.45 1.82
CA SER A 37 -9.53 -6.26 3.04
C SER A 37 -8.12 -6.37 3.63
N ASN A 38 -7.07 -6.16 2.81
CA ASN A 38 -5.68 -6.08 3.22
C ASN A 38 -5.20 -4.62 3.17
N THR A 39 -5.67 -3.83 4.14
CA THR A 39 -5.45 -2.39 4.19
C THR A 39 -3.98 -1.99 4.29
N THR A 40 -3.12 -2.84 4.88
CA THR A 40 -1.68 -2.58 5.01
C THR A 40 -0.96 -2.73 3.67
N LEU A 41 -1.21 -3.81 2.92
CA LEU A 41 -0.69 -3.96 1.55
C LEU A 41 -1.22 -2.85 0.65
N PHE A 42 -2.52 -2.55 0.72
CA PHE A 42 -3.13 -1.48 -0.06
C PHE A 42 -2.39 -0.15 0.14
N ASN A 43 -2.20 0.29 1.39
CA ASN A 43 -1.49 1.54 1.68
C ASN A 43 -0.03 1.51 1.21
N ALA A 44 0.66 0.37 1.33
CA ALA A 44 2.00 0.21 0.80
C ALA A 44 2.05 0.34 -0.73
N THR A 45 1.09 -0.27 -1.45
CA THR A 45 1.03 -0.16 -2.92
C THR A 45 0.81 1.27 -3.41
N LEU A 46 0.08 2.11 -2.67
CA LEU A 46 -0.06 3.53 -2.98
C LEU A 46 1.28 4.27 -2.90
N VAL A 47 2.07 4.00 -1.85
CA VAL A 47 3.42 4.58 -1.71
C VAL A 47 4.33 4.12 -2.85
N LEU A 48 4.32 2.82 -3.17
CA LEU A 48 5.16 2.25 -4.23
C LEU A 48 4.78 2.82 -5.61
N ALA A 49 3.49 2.97 -5.90
CA ALA A 49 3.00 3.58 -7.14
C ALA A 49 3.50 5.02 -7.29
N ASP A 50 3.35 5.84 -6.26
CA ASP A 50 3.69 7.26 -6.32
C ASP A 50 5.21 7.51 -6.30
N ARG A 51 5.93 6.80 -5.43
CA ARG A 51 7.35 7.07 -5.14
C ARG A 51 8.33 6.25 -5.95
N CYS A 52 7.95 5.06 -6.44
CA CYS A 52 8.88 4.13 -7.08
C CYS A 52 8.64 4.01 -8.58
N ILE A 53 7.40 3.68 -8.99
CA ILE A 53 7.11 3.24 -10.37
C ILE A 53 7.36 4.35 -11.40
N ASN A 54 7.14 5.61 -11.04
CA ASN A 54 7.38 6.76 -11.92
C ASN A 54 8.83 6.85 -12.44
N CYS A 55 9.82 6.46 -11.62
CA CYS A 55 11.23 6.45 -12.02
C CYS A 55 11.73 5.06 -12.46
N HIS A 56 10.98 4.00 -12.13
CA HIS A 56 11.35 2.60 -12.38
C HIS A 56 10.49 1.93 -13.47
N THR A 57 9.86 2.73 -14.34
CA THR A 57 9.16 2.22 -15.53
C THR A 57 10.12 1.40 -16.40
N GLY A 58 9.73 0.20 -16.81
CA GLY A 58 10.58 -0.76 -17.54
C GLY A 58 11.42 -1.69 -16.65
N TYR A 59 11.53 -1.39 -15.35
CA TYR A 59 12.35 -2.18 -14.41
C TYR A 59 11.49 -2.93 -13.38
N HIS A 60 10.49 -2.26 -12.81
CA HIS A 60 9.56 -2.84 -11.84
C HIS A 60 8.16 -3.11 -12.42
N ASP A 61 8.03 -3.26 -13.74
CA ASP A 61 6.74 -3.46 -14.41
C ASP A 61 5.95 -4.66 -13.86
N LYS A 62 6.65 -5.68 -13.36
CA LYS A 62 6.02 -6.86 -12.73
C LYS A 62 5.31 -6.53 -11.42
N TRP A 63 5.74 -5.50 -10.68
CA TRP A 63 5.16 -5.14 -9.39
C TRP A 63 3.69 -4.70 -9.52
N ALA A 64 3.28 -4.23 -10.70
CA ALA A 64 1.87 -3.92 -10.97
C ALA A 64 0.94 -5.15 -10.86
N ASN A 65 1.50 -6.37 -10.93
CA ASN A 65 0.77 -7.63 -10.78
C ASN A 65 0.95 -8.27 -9.39
N TYR A 66 1.68 -7.64 -8.46
CA TYR A 66 1.89 -8.19 -7.11
C TYR A 66 0.72 -7.80 -6.21
N CYS A 67 -0.39 -8.53 -6.33
CA CYS A 67 -1.64 -8.22 -5.64
C CYS A 67 -1.76 -8.78 -4.22
N THR A 68 -0.87 -9.67 -3.82
CA THR A 68 -0.89 -10.32 -2.50
C THR A 68 0.46 -10.20 -1.82
N ASN A 69 0.50 -10.31 -0.49
CA ASN A 69 1.76 -10.36 0.27
C ASN A 69 2.68 -11.47 -0.28
N ASN A 70 2.11 -12.62 -0.65
CA ASN A 70 2.86 -13.74 -1.21
C ASN A 70 3.55 -13.40 -2.53
N ASP A 71 2.99 -12.53 -3.37
CA ASP A 71 3.64 -12.13 -4.62
C ASP A 71 4.96 -11.39 -4.34
N TRP A 72 4.94 -10.47 -3.38
CA TRP A 72 6.12 -9.73 -2.93
C TRP A 72 7.16 -10.63 -2.25
N VAL A 73 6.69 -11.58 -1.42
CA VAL A 73 7.55 -12.54 -0.72
C VAL A 73 8.22 -13.51 -1.70
N ASN A 74 7.43 -14.09 -2.61
CA ASN A 74 7.93 -15.04 -3.60
C ASN A 74 8.90 -14.37 -4.60
N ALA A 75 8.72 -13.07 -4.86
CA ALA A 75 9.67 -12.27 -5.64
C ALA A 75 10.97 -11.95 -4.89
N GLY A 76 11.03 -12.16 -3.57
CA GLY A 76 12.20 -11.87 -2.73
C GLY A 76 12.39 -10.37 -2.40
N GLU A 77 11.39 -9.54 -2.70
CA GLU A 77 11.44 -8.09 -2.44
C GLU A 77 11.26 -7.79 -0.95
N VAL A 78 10.43 -8.60 -0.28
CA VAL A 78 10.09 -8.49 1.13
C VAL A 78 10.33 -9.81 1.88
N LEU A 79 10.74 -9.70 3.13
CA LEU A 79 10.88 -10.79 4.08
C LEU A 79 9.81 -10.61 5.17
N PRO A 80 8.89 -11.59 5.35
CA PRO A 80 7.82 -11.46 6.34
C PRO A 80 8.33 -11.21 7.76
N GLY A 81 7.71 -10.27 8.46
CA GLY A 81 8.12 -9.85 9.80
C GLY A 81 9.51 -9.22 9.91
N ASN A 82 10.19 -8.93 8.78
CA ASN A 82 11.56 -8.43 8.77
C ASN A 82 11.78 -7.34 7.71
N SER A 83 11.20 -6.18 7.96
CA SER A 83 11.39 -4.97 7.16
C SER A 83 12.86 -4.59 7.01
N ALA A 84 13.65 -4.65 8.08
CA ALA A 84 15.08 -4.31 8.03
C ALA A 84 15.90 -5.25 7.13
N GLY A 85 15.49 -6.52 7.01
CA GLY A 85 16.11 -7.53 6.17
C GLY A 85 15.63 -7.50 4.71
N SER A 86 14.48 -6.90 4.45
CA SER A 86 13.84 -6.85 3.13
C SER A 86 14.64 -6.02 2.12
N LEU A 87 14.73 -6.52 0.88
CA LEU A 87 15.47 -5.85 -0.20
C LEU A 87 14.93 -4.44 -0.46
N LEU A 88 13.60 -4.33 -0.53
CA LEU A 88 12.89 -3.07 -0.75
C LEU A 88 13.34 -1.97 0.24
N ILE A 89 13.40 -2.29 1.53
CA ILE A 89 13.78 -1.34 2.58
C ILE A 89 15.29 -1.08 2.60
N LYS A 90 16.11 -2.12 2.34
CA LYS A 90 17.56 -1.96 2.24
C LYS A 90 17.94 -0.96 1.16
N ILE A 91 17.27 -0.98 0.01
CA ILE A 91 17.52 -0.03 -1.09
C ILE A 91 17.16 1.41 -0.68
N LEU A 92 16.08 1.60 0.08
CA LEU A 92 15.73 2.93 0.61
C LEU A 92 16.75 3.46 1.63
N LYS A 93 17.42 2.58 2.38
CA LYS A 93 18.46 2.93 3.36
C LYS A 93 19.84 3.09 2.73
N GLN A 94 20.17 2.25 1.76
CA GLN A 94 21.46 2.21 1.11
C GLN A 94 21.42 3.14 -0.10
N ASN A 95 21.97 4.33 0.08
CA ASN A 95 22.23 5.30 -1.01
C ASN A 95 23.28 4.79 -2.03
N ALA A 96 23.38 3.48 -2.30
CA ALA A 96 24.41 2.90 -3.16
C ALA A 96 24.37 3.44 -4.61
N GLY A 97 23.28 4.09 -5.01
CA GLY A 97 23.14 4.85 -6.26
C GLY A 97 22.58 6.28 -6.09
N GLY A 98 22.55 6.81 -4.86
CA GLY A 98 21.86 8.05 -4.48
C GLY A 98 20.58 7.83 -3.66
N THR A 99 19.91 8.91 -3.26
CA THR A 99 18.63 8.86 -2.54
C THR A 99 17.52 8.41 -3.49
N MET A 100 16.71 7.43 -3.07
CA MET A 100 15.48 7.07 -3.76
C MET A 100 14.32 7.93 -3.20
N PRO A 101 13.53 8.60 -4.05
CA PRO A 101 13.59 8.58 -5.52
C PRO A 101 14.75 9.44 -6.08
N LYS A 102 15.33 9.03 -7.21
CA LYS A 102 16.51 9.68 -7.79
C LYS A 102 16.25 11.17 -8.07
N ASN A 103 17.14 12.04 -7.60
CA ASN A 103 17.05 13.50 -7.73
C ASN A 103 15.77 14.12 -7.12
N GLN A 104 15.06 13.38 -6.28
CA GLN A 104 13.94 13.85 -5.50
C GLN A 104 14.33 13.87 -4.02
N PRO A 105 13.61 14.64 -3.18
CA PRO A 105 13.71 14.48 -1.74
C PRO A 105 13.47 13.02 -1.34
N LYS A 106 14.14 12.58 -0.27
CA LYS A 106 13.82 11.31 0.40
C LYS A 106 12.30 11.24 0.62
N ILE A 107 11.74 10.04 0.44
CA ILE A 107 10.34 9.80 0.80
C ILE A 107 10.06 10.26 2.24
N PRO A 108 8.87 10.85 2.51
CA PRO A 108 8.45 11.21 3.86
C PRO A 108 8.57 10.04 4.83
N ASP A 109 8.92 10.34 6.08
CA ASP A 109 9.05 9.31 7.12
C ASP A 109 7.72 8.57 7.35
N THR A 110 6.58 9.23 7.18
CA THR A 110 5.25 8.61 7.27
C THR A 110 5.05 7.50 6.22
N GLU A 111 5.42 7.75 4.97
CA GLU A 111 5.32 6.77 3.88
C GLU A 111 6.34 5.65 4.04
N TYR A 112 7.55 5.98 4.50
CA TYR A 112 8.53 4.99 4.88
C TYR A 112 7.99 4.07 5.98
N GLN A 113 7.36 4.63 7.03
CA GLN A 113 6.73 3.84 8.09
C GLN A 113 5.57 2.99 7.58
N THR A 114 4.79 3.45 6.60
CA THR A 114 3.75 2.63 5.94
C THR A 114 4.35 1.36 5.34
N LEU A 115 5.50 1.45 4.67
CA LEU A 115 6.18 0.27 4.11
C LEU A 115 6.72 -0.65 5.21
N ILE A 116 7.30 -0.08 6.28
CA ILE A 116 7.79 -0.86 7.43
C ILE A 116 6.65 -1.63 8.10
N GLN A 117 5.56 -0.95 8.43
CA GLN A 117 4.40 -1.54 9.11
C GLN A 117 3.73 -2.63 8.29
N TRP A 118 3.65 -2.45 6.97
CA TRP A 118 3.17 -3.50 6.10
C TRP A 118 4.08 -4.74 6.18
N ILE A 119 5.39 -4.58 5.94
CA ILE A 119 6.31 -5.74 5.90
C ILE A 119 6.45 -6.44 7.26
N ASP A 120 6.44 -5.69 8.36
CA ASP A 120 6.51 -6.28 9.69
C ASP A 120 5.18 -6.90 10.13
N GLY A 121 4.07 -6.56 9.46
CA GLY A 121 2.72 -7.05 9.72
C GLY A 121 2.26 -8.20 8.81
N ILE A 122 3.09 -8.64 7.87
CA ILE A 122 2.88 -9.85 7.06
C ILE A 122 3.56 -11.06 7.70
#